data_AF-K2S6P1-F1
#
_entry.id   AF-K2S6P1-F1
#
_cell.length_a   1.000
_cell.length_b   1.000
_cell.length_c   1.000
_cell.angle_alpha   90.00
_cell.angle_beta   90.00
_cell.angle_gamma   90.00
#
_symmetry.space_group_name_H-M   'P 1'
#
loop_
_entity.id
_entity.type
_entity.pdbx_description
1 polymer ?
#
loop_
_entity_poly.entity_id
_entity_poly.type
_entity_poly.pdbx_seq_one_letter_code
_entity_poly.pdbx_strand_id
1 'polypeptide(L)'
;MTTATALKELAREMLTTLCNKHEWDSPFIQQHMSPSFSATHLDRPSTTSRDEFLGMISKAMAAMPDFHAEIKDMVAEVDTETRRGKVWVFSRMTGFPDGKVQESVDMMEWQGKFS
;
A
#
# COMPACT_ATOMS: atom_id res chain seq x y z
N MET A 1 7.23 17.82 -11.24
CA MET A 1 6.90 18.46 -9.95
C MET A 1 6.00 17.47 -9.23
N THR A 2 6.29 17.09 -7.99
CA THR A 2 5.44 16.17 -7.24
C THR A 2 4.09 16.82 -6.99
N THR A 3 3.00 16.18 -7.40
CA THR A 3 1.65 16.66 -7.13
C THR A 3 0.93 15.67 -6.23
N ALA A 4 -0.05 16.16 -5.46
CA ALA A 4 -0.92 15.31 -4.65
C ALA A 4 -1.60 14.24 -5.52
N THR A 5 -2.00 14.60 -6.75
CA THR A 5 -2.58 13.65 -7.72
C THR A 5 -1.61 12.53 -8.07
N ALA A 6 -0.34 12.83 -8.38
CA ALA A 6 0.64 11.79 -8.72
C ALA A 6 0.87 10.82 -7.56
N LEU A 7 0.91 11.31 -6.31
CA LEU A 7 1.04 10.44 -5.14
C LEU A 7 -0.18 9.53 -4.95
N LYS A 8 -1.39 10.06 -5.18
CA LYS A 8 -2.62 9.26 -5.12
C LYS A 8 -2.62 8.13 -6.16
N GLU A 9 -2.17 8.41 -7.38
CA GLU A 9 -2.07 7.37 -8.41
C GLU A 9 -1.02 6.31 -8.06
N LEU A 10 0.13 6.71 -7.50
CA LEU A 10 1.12 5.75 -7.00
C LEU A 10 0.59 4.88 -5.86
N ALA A 11 -0.11 5.47 -4.89
CA ALA A 11 -0.73 4.72 -3.80
C ALA A 11 -1.82 3.75 -4.30
N ARG A 12 -2.62 4.19 -5.28
CA ARG A 12 -3.62 3.34 -5.94
C ARG A 12 -2.98 2.16 -6.64
N GLU A 13 -1.93 2.36 -7.43
CA GLU A 13 -1.25 1.27 -8.13
C GLU A 13 -0.56 0.32 -7.13
N MET A 14 0.03 0.85 -6.06
CA MET A 14 0.62 0.05 -4.98
C MET A 14 -0.41 -0.89 -4.34
N LEU A 15 -1.55 -0.37 -3.89
CA LEU A 15 -2.61 -1.21 -3.32
C LEU A 15 -3.21 -2.15 -4.36
N THR A 16 -3.43 -1.71 -5.59
CA THR A 16 -4.01 -2.58 -6.62
C THR A 16 -3.07 -3.75 -6.93
N THR A 17 -1.78 -3.49 -7.07
CA THR A 17 -0.76 -4.51 -7.36
C THR A 17 -0.66 -5.53 -6.24
N LEU A 18 -0.62 -5.07 -4.99
CA LEU A 18 -0.46 -5.94 -3.82
C LEU A 18 -1.76 -6.63 -3.41
N CYS A 19 -2.87 -5.91 -3.31
CA CYS A 19 -4.12 -6.40 -2.73
C CYS A 19 -5.05 -7.05 -3.76
N ASN A 20 -5.03 -6.61 -5.03
CA ASN A 20 -6.01 -7.07 -6.01
C ASN A 20 -5.39 -7.94 -7.10
N LYS A 21 -4.13 -7.68 -7.51
CA LYS A 21 -3.41 -8.47 -8.51
C LYS A 21 -2.52 -9.55 -7.89
N HIS A 22 -2.16 -9.42 -6.61
CA HIS A 22 -1.24 -10.32 -5.90
C HIS A 22 0.14 -10.45 -6.60
N GLU A 23 0.64 -9.37 -7.19
CA GLU A 23 1.87 -9.34 -7.98
C GLU A 23 3.08 -8.89 -7.14
N TRP A 24 3.61 -9.80 -6.31
CA TRP A 24 4.68 -9.50 -5.35
C TRP A 24 6.02 -9.12 -6.00
N ASP A 25 6.33 -9.72 -7.15
CA ASP A 25 7.57 -9.52 -7.90
C ASP A 25 7.44 -8.47 -9.03
N SER A 26 6.36 -7.68 -9.02
CA SER A 26 6.11 -6.69 -10.06
C SER A 26 7.26 -5.67 -10.16
N PRO A 27 7.72 -5.31 -11.38
CA PRO A 27 8.69 -4.25 -11.58
C PRO A 27 8.29 -2.93 -10.90
N PHE A 28 6.98 -2.65 -10.82
CA PHE A 28 6.45 -1.48 -10.11
C PHE A 28 6.81 -1.52 -8.62
N ILE A 29 6.59 -2.64 -7.94
CA ILE A 29 6.93 -2.82 -6.52
C ILE A 29 8.44 -2.69 -6.32
N GLN A 30 9.23 -3.33 -7.20
CA GLN A 30 10.69 -3.29 -7.11
C GLN A 30 11.26 -1.88 -7.28
N GLN A 31 10.63 -1.06 -8.13
CA GLN A 31 11.01 0.32 -8.41
C GLN A 31 10.55 1.31 -7.32
N HIS A 32 9.34 1.14 -6.79
CA HIS A 32 8.69 2.16 -5.96
C HIS A 32 8.64 1.84 -4.46
N MET A 33 8.86 0.59 -4.05
CA MET A 33 8.98 0.23 -2.64
C MET A 33 10.44 0.15 -2.23
N SER A 34 10.85 1.00 -1.28
CA SER A 34 12.22 1.02 -0.75
C SER A 34 12.62 -0.37 -0.23
N PRO A 35 13.87 -0.84 -0.42
CA PRO A 35 14.37 -2.05 0.25
C PRO A 35 14.21 -1.98 1.78
N SER A 36 14.32 -0.78 2.35
CA SER A 36 14.14 -0.50 3.79
C SER A 36 12.68 -0.19 4.18
N PHE A 37 11.71 -0.54 3.34
CA PHE A 37 10.30 -0.32 3.63
C PHE A 37 9.89 -1.04 4.91
N SER A 38 9.11 -0.37 5.74
CA SER A 38 8.51 -0.92 6.95
C SER A 38 7.02 -0.65 6.96
N ALA A 39 6.25 -1.59 7.50
CA ALA A 39 4.83 -1.43 7.72
C ALA A 39 4.52 -1.70 9.19
N THR A 40 3.61 -0.90 9.75
CA THR A 40 3.07 -1.09 11.09
C THR A 40 1.56 -1.23 10.99
N HIS A 41 1.01 -2.19 11.70
CA HIS A 41 -0.43 -2.41 11.80
C HIS A 41 -0.78 -2.50 13.28
N LEU A 42 -1.95 -1.97 13.69
CA LEU A 42 -2.32 -1.79 15.09
C LEU A 42 -2.10 -3.06 15.94
N ASP A 43 -2.52 -4.20 15.41
CA ASP A 43 -2.52 -5.49 16.12
C ASP A 43 -1.46 -6.49 15.61
N ARG A 44 -0.45 -6.04 14.86
CA ARG A 44 0.59 -6.94 14.31
C ARG A 44 2.00 -6.37 14.54
N PRO A 45 3.02 -7.23 14.67
CA PRO A 45 4.40 -6.79 14.65
C PRO A 45 4.70 -6.00 13.39
N SER A 46 5.49 -4.92 13.52
CA SER A 46 5.97 -4.17 12.38
C SER A 46 6.96 -5.01 11.56
N THR A 47 6.96 -4.81 10.26
CA THR A 47 8.02 -5.31 9.37
C THR A 47 9.13 -4.29 9.24
N THR A 48 10.33 -4.74 8.91
CA THR A 48 11.55 -3.90 8.88
C THR A 48 12.20 -3.81 7.50
N SER A 49 11.71 -4.59 6.54
CA SER A 49 12.17 -4.57 5.14
C SER A 49 11.02 -4.86 4.18
N ARG A 50 11.23 -4.48 2.91
CA ARG A 50 10.33 -4.83 1.80
C ARG A 50 10.13 -6.34 1.70
N ASP A 51 11.19 -7.13 1.76
CA ASP A 51 11.11 -8.57 1.56
C ASP A 51 10.34 -9.24 2.71
N GLU A 52 10.52 -8.77 3.94
CA GLU A 52 9.74 -9.22 5.10
C GLU A 52 8.26 -8.87 4.93
N PHE A 53 7.95 -7.65 4.50
CA PHE A 53 6.58 -7.21 4.23
C PHE A 53 5.92 -8.03 3.12
N LEU A 54 6.59 -8.19 1.97
CA LEU A 54 6.08 -8.97 0.84
C LEU A 54 5.88 -10.43 1.20
N GLY A 55 6.81 -11.02 1.96
CA GLY A 55 6.67 -12.38 2.46
C GLY A 55 5.50 -12.54 3.44
N MET A 56 5.25 -11.55 4.29
CA MET A 56 4.10 -11.55 5.21
C MET A 56 2.77 -11.41 4.46
N ILE A 57 2.64 -10.41 3.59
CA ILE A 57 1.38 -10.14 2.90
C ILE A 57 1.03 -11.24 1.89
N SER A 58 2.02 -11.79 1.18
CA SER A 58 1.83 -12.92 0.26
C SER A 58 1.26 -14.15 0.97
N LYS A 59 1.81 -14.50 2.15
CA LYS A 59 1.28 -15.58 3.00
C LYS A 59 -0.14 -15.30 3.48
N ALA A 60 -0.44 -14.06 3.84
CA ALA A 60 -1.78 -13.68 4.27
C ALA A 60 -2.80 -13.80 3.13
N MET A 61 -2.47 -13.31 1.92
CA MET A 61 -3.37 -13.39 0.77
C MET A 61 -3.56 -14.80 0.23
N ALA A 62 -2.59 -15.71 0.43
CA ALA A 62 -2.78 -17.13 0.13
C ALA A 62 -3.95 -17.77 0.92
N ALA A 63 -4.27 -17.25 2.12
CA ALA A 63 -5.42 -17.68 2.91
C ALA A 63 -6.72 -16.93 2.58
N MET A 64 -6.65 -15.91 1.73
CA MET A 64 -7.77 -15.03 1.33
C MET A 64 -7.73 -14.82 -0.19
N PRO A 65 -7.95 -15.88 -1.00
CA PRO A 65 -7.77 -15.81 -2.46
C PRO A 65 -8.73 -14.82 -3.14
N ASP A 66 -9.89 -14.57 -2.53
CA ASP A 66 -10.90 -13.62 -3.01
C ASP A 66 -10.74 -12.23 -2.38
N PHE A 67 -9.62 -11.97 -1.67
CA PHE A 67 -9.36 -10.68 -1.06
C PHE A 67 -9.42 -9.57 -2.11
N HIS A 68 -10.09 -8.48 -1.76
CA HIS A 68 -10.23 -7.33 -2.65
C HIS A 68 -10.29 -6.05 -1.83
N ALA A 69 -9.53 -5.05 -2.25
CA ALA A 69 -9.56 -3.70 -1.71
C ALA A 69 -10.19 -2.73 -2.71
N GLU A 70 -11.33 -2.15 -2.34
CA GLU A 70 -12.00 -1.08 -3.06
C GLU A 70 -11.60 0.27 -2.45
N ILE A 71 -10.86 1.09 -3.19
CA ILE A 71 -10.46 2.44 -2.75
C ILE A 71 -11.66 3.37 -2.84
N LYS A 72 -12.09 3.91 -1.69
CA LYS A 72 -13.24 4.81 -1.57
C LYS A 72 -12.84 6.28 -1.64
N ASP A 73 -11.74 6.64 -0.99
CA ASP A 73 -11.23 8.01 -1.00
C ASP A 73 -9.71 8.03 -0.77
N MET A 74 -9.07 9.12 -1.16
CA MET A 74 -7.66 9.38 -0.89
C MET A 74 -7.40 10.86 -0.62
N VAL A 75 -6.58 11.12 0.39
CA VAL A 75 -6.01 12.45 0.68
C VAL A 75 -4.50 12.36 0.54
N ALA A 76 -3.88 13.38 -0.05
CA ALA A 76 -2.43 13.42 -0.20
C ALA A 76 -1.88 14.80 0.15
N GLU A 77 -0.76 14.80 0.86
CA GLU A 77 0.01 15.97 1.23
C GLU A 77 1.40 15.88 0.60
N VAL A 78 1.89 17.00 0.06
CA VAL A 78 3.21 17.08 -0.56
C VAL A 78 4.00 18.19 0.13
N ASP A 79 5.16 17.82 0.67
CA ASP A 79 6.16 18.77 1.09
C ASP A 79 7.17 18.96 -0.06
N THR A 80 7.09 20.12 -0.70
CA THR A 80 7.96 20.46 -1.82
C THR A 80 9.39 20.78 -1.42
N GLU A 81 9.62 21.21 -0.17
CA GLU A 81 10.95 21.54 0.34
C GLU A 81 11.74 20.26 0.61
N THR A 82 11.12 19.31 1.32
CA THR A 82 11.77 18.03 1.66
C THR A 82 11.57 16.93 0.63
N ARG A 83 10.76 17.18 -0.41
CA ARG A 83 10.35 16.20 -1.44
C ARG A 83 9.77 14.93 -0.82
N ARG A 84 8.96 15.12 0.21
CA ARG A 84 8.23 14.05 0.91
C ARG A 84 6.75 14.16 0.60
N GLY A 85 6.07 13.03 0.72
CA GLY A 85 4.65 12.94 0.50
C GLY A 85 4.01 11.98 1.47
N LYS A 86 2.77 12.25 1.83
CA LYS A 86 1.93 11.30 2.57
C LYS A 86 0.64 11.11 1.80
N VAL A 87 0.16 9.87 1.77
CA VAL A 87 -1.14 9.52 1.22
C VAL A 87 -1.90 8.71 2.24
N TRP A 88 -3.11 9.15 2.56
CA TRP A 88 -4.08 8.38 3.31
C TRP A 88 -5.07 7.80 2.32
N VAL A 89 -5.22 6.47 2.33
CA VAL A 89 -6.15 5.75 1.48
C VAL A 89 -7.24 5.15 2.34
N PHE A 90 -8.48 5.58 2.12
CA PHE A 90 -9.65 4.94 2.72
C PHE A 90 -10.13 3.84 1.78
N SER A 91 -10.15 2.61 2.26
CA SER A 91 -10.54 1.44 1.48
C SER A 91 -11.60 0.59 2.19
N ARG A 92 -12.44 -0.06 1.40
CA ARG A 92 -13.35 -1.11 1.83
C ARG A 92 -12.82 -2.44 1.31
N MET A 93 -12.54 -3.36 2.22
CA MET A 93 -11.95 -4.66 1.95
C MET A 93 -12.99 -5.77 2.08
N THR A 94 -12.94 -6.73 1.17
CA THR A 94 -13.80 -7.93 1.12
C THR A 94 -12.96 -9.18 0.86
N GLY A 95 -13.58 -10.37 0.90
CA GLY A 95 -12.88 -11.63 0.62
C GLY A 95 -12.22 -12.27 1.84
N PHE A 96 -12.56 -11.82 3.05
CA PHE A 96 -12.14 -12.45 4.29
C PHE A 96 -12.83 -13.82 4.48
N PRO A 97 -12.18 -14.80 5.14
CA PRO A 97 -12.71 -16.17 5.27
C PRO A 97 -14.05 -16.26 6.01
N ASP A 98 -14.34 -15.29 6.88
CA ASP A 98 -15.60 -15.20 7.63
C ASP A 98 -16.67 -14.35 6.90
N GLY A 99 -16.40 -13.96 5.65
CA GLY A 99 -17.31 -13.16 4.82
C GLY A 99 -17.47 -11.71 5.30
N LYS A 100 -16.66 -11.26 6.27
CA LYS A 100 -16.74 -9.89 6.76
C LYS A 100 -16.33 -8.89 5.68
N VAL A 101 -16.85 -7.69 5.87
CA VAL A 101 -16.40 -6.48 5.19
C VAL A 101 -15.68 -5.63 6.22
N GLN A 102 -14.47 -5.17 5.89
CA GLN A 102 -13.69 -4.32 6.76
C GLN A 102 -13.38 -3.00 6.06
N GLU A 103 -13.45 -1.90 6.78
CA GLU A 103 -12.96 -0.62 6.30
C GLU A 103 -11.58 -0.34 6.91
N SER A 104 -10.69 0.26 6.12
CA SER A 104 -9.31 0.57 6.52
C SER A 104 -8.91 1.97 6.08
N VAL A 105 -8.01 2.57 6.87
CA VAL A 105 -7.25 3.75 6.47
C VAL A 105 -5.77 3.38 6.49
N ASP A 106 -5.16 3.35 5.31
CA ASP A 106 -3.74 3.07 5.12
C ASP A 106 -2.99 4.39 4.89
N MET A 107 -1.92 4.63 5.64
CA MET A 107 -1.05 5.80 5.47
C MET A 107 0.29 5.38 4.86
N MET A 108 0.61 5.94 3.70
CA MET A 108 1.84 5.67 2.97
C MET A 108 2.74 6.90 2.97
N GLU A 109 4.00 6.72 3.35
CA GLU A 109 5.02 7.75 3.25
C GLU A 109 5.89 7.56 2.01
N TRP A 110 6.10 8.65 1.29
CA TRP A 110 6.77 8.68 0.00
C TRP A 110 7.93 9.67 0.05
N GLN A 111 9.05 9.34 -0.60
CA GLN A 111 10.21 10.22 -0.72
C GLN A 111 10.77 10.20 -2.13
N GLY A 112 11.29 11.35 -2.59
CA GLY A 112 12.04 11.45 -3.84
C GLY A 112 11.28 12.12 -4.99
N LYS A 113 11.69 11.80 -6.22
CA LYS A 113 10.98 12.24 -7.44
C LYS A 113 9.99 11.15 -7.84
N PHE A 114 8.73 11.53 -7.95
CA PHE A 114 7.65 10.70 -8.45
C PHE A 114 7.48 11.07 -9.92
N SER A 115 8.01 10.24 -10.82
CA SER A 115 8.03 10.45 -12.27
C SER A 115 7.45 9.26 -13.00
#